data_AF-A0A8D0BE58-F1
#
_entry.id   AF-A0A8D0BE58-F1
#
_cell.length_a   1.000
_cell.length_b   1.000
_cell.length_c   1.000
_cell.angle_alpha   90.00
_cell.angle_beta   90.00
_cell.angle_gamma   90.00
#
_symmetry.space_group_name_H-M   'P 1'
#
loop_
_entity.id
_entity.type
_entity.pdbx_description
1 polymer ?
#
loop_
_entity_poly.entity_id
_entity_poly.type
_entity_poly.pdbx_seq_one_letter_code
_entity_poly.pdbx_strand_id
1 'polypeptide(L)'
;MEHSGQKKNCYEETLTHLAAILAKHFADPRIVGTDIRDSLMQALASYVCYPHSLRAVERIPEEQRISMMRNLLAPYEQRPWAQTNWILVRLWRGCGFGYRYTRLPHLLKTKPEDANLPSLQKPCPSTLLQRHMADLLCSDREMAPSFLNSVLNQLNWAFSEFIGMIQEIQQAAERLERNFVDSRQLKVCATCFDLSVSLLRVLEMTVTLAPEIFLDWTRPSSELLLRRLAQLLNQVLNRVTAERNLFDRVVNLRLPGLESVDHYPILVAVTGILVRLLVDTDFQGAQRATAVLLADPCFQLRSIQYLLSHPEPSGSGMPSPSTDKKHFSLQSYSDYISQEELAKVEQMLGHLSEESKQAAASTLPTSEEDLCPICYAHPISAVFKPCSHKSCKACINQHLMNNKDCFFCKATITGVDDYIKPATS
;
A
#
# COMPACT_ATOMS: atom_id res chain seq x y z
N MET A 1 44.86 6.49 -21.15
CA MET A 1 44.04 6.13 -19.97
C MET A 1 43.70 7.35 -19.11
N GLU A 2 44.60 8.33 -18.94
CA GLU A 2 44.32 9.56 -18.16
C GLU A 2 43.19 10.43 -18.75
N HIS A 3 43.14 10.61 -20.08
CA HIS A 3 42.04 11.35 -20.72
C HIS A 3 40.65 10.69 -20.60
N SER A 4 40.55 9.36 -20.45
CA SER A 4 39.26 8.71 -20.22
C SER A 4 38.83 8.81 -18.76
N GLY A 5 39.79 8.82 -17.81
CA GLY A 5 39.53 9.07 -16.39
C GLY A 5 39.04 10.50 -16.14
N GLN A 6 39.67 11.49 -16.77
CA GLN A 6 39.30 12.90 -16.62
C GLN A 6 37.92 13.24 -17.23
N LYS A 7 37.58 12.65 -18.39
CA LYS A 7 36.24 12.77 -18.99
C LYS A 7 35.15 12.11 -18.15
N LYS A 8 35.45 10.96 -17.53
CA LYS A 8 34.52 10.25 -16.65
C LYS A 8 34.23 11.06 -15.37
N ASN A 9 35.26 11.68 -14.78
CA ASN A 9 35.09 12.55 -13.61
C ASN A 9 34.22 13.79 -13.93
N CYS A 10 34.46 14.45 -15.06
CA CYS A 10 33.66 15.60 -15.51
C CYS A 10 32.17 15.23 -15.73
N TYR A 11 31.91 14.04 -16.27
CA TYR A 11 30.54 13.54 -16.46
C TYR A 11 29.83 13.26 -15.12
N GLU A 12 30.50 12.62 -14.16
CA GLU A 12 29.96 12.36 -12.82
C GLU A 12 29.70 13.66 -12.04
N GLU A 13 30.58 14.65 -12.15
CA GLU A 13 30.38 15.99 -11.59
C GLU A 13 29.16 16.68 -12.20
N THR A 14 28.99 16.62 -13.52
CA THR A 14 27.83 17.21 -14.21
C THR A 14 26.51 16.61 -13.72
N LEU A 15 26.45 15.27 -13.61
CA LEU A 15 25.27 14.59 -13.05
C LEU A 15 24.98 15.02 -11.62
N THR A 16 26.01 15.24 -10.80
CA THR A 16 25.86 15.65 -9.39
C THR A 16 25.34 17.09 -9.29
N HIS A 17 25.83 18.00 -10.12
CA HIS A 17 25.29 19.36 -10.20
C HIS A 17 23.84 19.39 -10.65
N LEU A 18 23.47 18.60 -11.66
CA LEU A 18 22.08 18.47 -12.11
C LEU A 18 21.20 17.86 -11.01
N ALA A 19 21.66 16.83 -10.32
CA ALA A 19 20.94 16.24 -9.19
C ALA A 19 20.68 17.26 -8.08
N ALA A 20 21.65 18.13 -7.76
CA ALA A 20 21.48 19.20 -6.77
C ALA A 20 20.42 20.22 -7.21
N ILE A 21 20.40 20.61 -8.50
CA ILE A 21 19.37 21.50 -9.06
C ILE A 21 17.99 20.83 -8.94
N LEU A 22 17.85 19.58 -9.36
CA LEU A 22 16.59 18.85 -9.30
C LEU A 22 16.08 18.70 -7.87
N ALA A 23 16.93 18.24 -6.95
CA ALA A 23 16.61 18.03 -5.54
C ALA A 23 16.19 19.34 -4.85
N LYS A 24 16.79 20.47 -5.22
CA LYS A 24 16.45 21.79 -4.66
C LYS A 24 15.15 22.35 -5.23
N HIS A 25 14.91 22.19 -6.54
CA HIS A 25 13.90 22.98 -7.24
C HIS A 25 12.58 22.25 -7.54
N PHE A 26 12.52 20.91 -7.46
CA PHE A 26 11.27 20.17 -7.77
C PHE A 26 10.07 20.52 -6.88
N ALA A 27 10.32 21.06 -5.68
CA ALA A 27 9.30 21.49 -4.72
C ALA A 27 9.47 22.97 -4.30
N ASP A 28 10.19 23.78 -5.10
CA ASP A 28 10.45 25.19 -4.77
C ASP A 28 9.19 26.04 -5.00
N PRO A 29 8.60 26.66 -3.95
CA PRO A 29 7.36 27.41 -4.06
C PRO A 29 7.47 28.66 -4.94
N ARG A 30 8.70 29.12 -5.25
CA ARG A 30 8.93 30.26 -6.14
C ARG A 30 8.71 29.91 -7.61
N ILE A 31 8.71 28.62 -7.96
CA ILE A 31 8.42 28.16 -9.31
C ILE A 31 6.91 28.00 -9.45
N VAL A 32 6.25 29.00 -10.02
CA VAL A 32 4.78 29.02 -10.17
C VAL A 32 4.31 28.22 -11.39
N GLY A 33 5.13 28.15 -12.45
CA GLY A 33 4.78 27.46 -13.70
C GLY A 33 4.61 25.95 -13.50
N THR A 34 3.41 25.45 -13.74
CA THR A 34 3.05 24.03 -13.57
C THR A 34 3.88 23.12 -14.48
N ASP A 35 4.06 23.50 -15.74
CA ASP A 35 4.82 22.70 -16.72
C ASP A 35 6.30 22.54 -16.32
N ILE A 36 6.88 23.58 -15.72
CA ILE A 36 8.26 23.57 -15.22
C ILE A 36 8.37 22.68 -13.98
N ARG A 37 7.42 22.80 -13.04
CA ARG A 37 7.37 21.94 -11.85
C ARG A 37 7.25 20.46 -12.24
N ASP A 38 6.37 20.16 -13.19
CA ASP A 38 6.16 18.81 -13.68
C ASP A 38 7.41 18.27 -14.38
N SER A 39 8.07 19.10 -15.20
CA SER A 39 9.34 18.74 -15.85
C SER A 39 10.45 18.45 -14.85
N LEU A 40 10.60 19.28 -13.80
CA LEU A 40 11.59 19.06 -12.72
C LEU A 40 11.29 17.78 -11.94
N MET A 41 10.02 17.55 -11.61
CA MET A 41 9.56 16.36 -10.92
C MET A 41 9.82 15.09 -11.76
N GLN A 42 9.47 15.11 -13.04
CA GLN A 42 9.69 13.99 -13.96
C GLN A 42 11.17 13.74 -14.22
N ALA A 43 11.99 14.79 -14.27
CA ALA A 43 13.43 14.67 -14.37
C ALA A 43 14.03 14.02 -13.11
N LEU A 44 13.62 14.43 -11.91
CA LEU A 44 14.04 13.82 -10.65
C LEU A 44 13.61 12.34 -10.57
N ALA A 45 12.37 12.05 -10.95
CA ALA A 45 11.85 10.70 -11.09
C ALA A 45 12.73 9.86 -12.03
N SER A 46 13.08 10.39 -13.20
CA SER A 46 13.97 9.69 -14.12
C SER A 46 15.37 9.48 -13.51
N TYR A 47 15.91 10.47 -12.79
CA TYR A 47 17.22 10.39 -12.14
C TYR A 47 17.32 9.24 -11.14
N VAL A 48 16.28 9.00 -10.34
CA VAL A 48 16.30 7.93 -9.34
C VAL A 48 16.13 6.52 -9.93
N CYS A 49 15.86 6.39 -11.24
CA CYS A 49 15.71 5.10 -11.91
C CYS A 49 17.01 4.48 -12.42
N TYR A 50 18.04 5.29 -12.68
CA TYR A 50 19.28 4.79 -13.27
C TYR A 50 20.40 4.79 -12.22
N PRO A 51 21.21 3.72 -12.11
CA PRO A 51 22.24 3.63 -11.09
C PRO A 51 23.23 4.78 -11.05
N HIS A 52 23.63 5.32 -12.21
CA HIS A 52 24.61 6.41 -12.28
C HIS A 52 24.04 7.75 -11.81
N SER A 53 22.80 8.09 -12.21
CA SER A 53 22.13 9.31 -11.79
C SER A 53 21.63 9.23 -10.35
N LEU A 54 21.21 8.05 -9.87
CA LEU A 54 20.87 7.85 -8.46
C LEU A 54 22.10 8.08 -7.56
N ARG A 55 23.27 7.54 -7.92
CA ARG A 55 24.53 7.83 -7.22
C ARG A 55 24.87 9.32 -7.20
N ALA A 56 24.52 10.04 -8.25
CA ALA A 56 24.70 11.50 -8.28
C ALA A 56 23.78 12.19 -7.26
N VAL A 57 22.52 11.76 -7.12
CA VAL A 57 21.61 12.20 -6.05
C VAL A 57 22.17 11.86 -4.68
N GLU A 58 22.76 10.68 -4.48
CA GLU A 58 23.36 10.27 -3.21
C GLU A 58 24.61 11.09 -2.82
N ARG A 59 25.30 11.70 -3.79
CA ARG A 59 26.52 12.50 -3.58
C ARG A 59 26.25 13.99 -3.30
N ILE A 60 25.04 14.48 -3.52
CA ILE A 60 24.73 15.89 -3.20
C ILE A 60 24.84 16.12 -1.68
N PRO A 61 25.01 17.39 -1.24
CA PRO A 61 25.12 17.71 0.19
C PRO A 61 23.97 17.12 1.01
N GLU A 62 24.27 16.61 2.20
CA GLU A 62 23.31 15.90 3.04
C GLU A 62 22.07 16.74 3.36
N GLU A 63 22.25 18.02 3.67
CA GLU A 63 21.13 18.95 3.92
C GLU A 63 20.15 19.01 2.73
N GLN A 64 20.66 18.96 1.49
CA GLN A 64 19.81 18.92 0.30
C GLN A 64 19.10 17.58 0.15
N ARG A 65 19.75 16.46 0.48
CA ARG A 65 19.11 15.13 0.48
C ARG A 65 17.98 15.06 1.51
N ILE A 66 18.21 15.56 2.72
CA ILE A 66 17.21 15.60 3.78
C ILE A 66 16.04 16.53 3.38
N SER A 67 16.34 17.71 2.82
CA SER A 67 15.32 18.63 2.32
C SER A 67 14.49 18.02 1.19
N MET A 68 15.12 17.33 0.24
CA MET A 68 14.44 16.59 -0.82
C MET A 68 13.52 15.52 -0.24
N MET A 69 14.01 14.70 0.70
CA MET A 69 13.20 13.66 1.35
C MET A 69 12.02 14.25 2.12
N ARG A 70 12.21 15.34 2.86
CA ARG A 70 11.12 16.04 3.55
C ARG A 70 10.03 16.51 2.58
N ASN A 71 10.41 17.02 1.40
CA ASN A 71 9.47 17.44 0.37
C ASN A 71 8.73 16.27 -0.32
N LEU A 72 9.37 15.09 -0.39
CA LEU A 72 8.75 13.85 -0.87
C LEU A 72 7.74 13.26 0.14
N LEU A 73 8.00 13.43 1.43
CA LEU A 73 7.14 13.00 2.55
C LEU A 73 6.07 14.03 2.92
N ALA A 74 5.95 15.13 2.19
CA ALA A 74 4.88 16.08 2.41
C ALA A 74 3.50 15.41 2.13
N PRO A 75 2.44 15.76 2.88
CA PRO A 75 1.11 15.19 2.69
C PRO A 75 0.60 15.31 1.24
N TYR A 76 -0.15 14.31 0.79
CA TYR A 76 -0.66 14.24 -0.59
C TYR A 76 -1.87 15.15 -0.84
N GLU A 77 -2.43 15.75 0.20
CA GLU A 77 -3.59 16.63 0.09
C GLU A 77 -3.23 17.92 -0.67
N GLN A 78 -4.11 18.33 -1.59
CA GLN A 78 -4.02 19.58 -2.35
C GLN A 78 -2.75 19.74 -3.22
N ARG A 79 -2.06 18.65 -3.55
CA ARG A 79 -0.93 18.66 -4.49
C ARG A 79 -0.87 17.43 -5.38
N PRO A 80 -0.25 17.51 -6.58
CA PRO A 80 0.13 16.33 -7.33
C PRO A 80 1.13 15.49 -6.52
N TRP A 81 0.81 14.20 -6.32
CA TRP A 81 1.57 13.27 -5.48
C TRP A 81 2.03 12.00 -6.20
N ALA A 82 1.44 11.66 -7.36
CA ALA A 82 1.75 10.39 -8.04
C ALA A 82 3.25 10.24 -8.34
N GLN A 83 3.91 11.32 -8.78
CA GLN A 83 5.34 11.32 -9.06
C GLN A 83 6.21 11.24 -7.80
N THR A 84 5.83 11.92 -6.71
CA THR A 84 6.57 11.84 -5.44
C THR A 84 6.44 10.44 -4.84
N ASN A 85 5.25 9.85 -4.89
CA ASN A 85 5.02 8.47 -4.50
C ASN A 85 5.85 7.50 -5.33
N TRP A 86 5.90 7.71 -6.65
CA TRP A 86 6.68 6.87 -7.54
C TRP A 86 8.19 6.97 -7.27
N ILE A 87 8.71 8.17 -6.95
CA ILE A 87 10.11 8.34 -6.51
C ILE A 87 10.36 7.47 -5.27
N LEU A 88 9.50 7.54 -4.24
CA LEU A 88 9.63 6.72 -3.03
C LEU A 88 9.63 5.22 -3.35
N VAL A 89 8.69 4.77 -4.20
CA VAL A 89 8.65 3.37 -4.67
C VAL A 89 9.93 2.97 -5.39
N ARG A 90 10.54 3.87 -6.17
CA ARG A 90 11.82 3.61 -6.84
C ARG A 90 12.97 3.45 -5.86
N LEU A 91 13.03 4.30 -4.84
CA LEU A 91 14.04 4.18 -3.80
C LEU A 91 13.91 2.88 -3.00
N TRP A 92 12.69 2.33 -2.90
CA TRP A 92 12.38 1.05 -2.23
C TRP A 92 12.62 -0.20 -3.07
N ARG A 93 12.53 -0.09 -4.40
CA ARG A 93 12.50 -1.25 -5.30
C ARG A 93 13.75 -2.11 -5.19
N GLY A 94 13.56 -3.37 -4.82
CA GLY A 94 14.63 -4.34 -4.51
C GLY A 94 14.72 -4.70 -3.02
N CYS A 95 14.15 -3.89 -2.12
CA CYS A 95 14.14 -4.14 -0.68
C CYS A 95 12.84 -4.78 -0.18
N GLY A 96 11.70 -4.56 -0.86
CA GLY A 96 10.39 -5.11 -0.46
C GLY A 96 10.21 -6.60 -0.76
N PHE A 97 9.21 -7.19 -0.10
CA PHE A 97 8.81 -8.59 -0.24
C PHE A 97 8.44 -8.88 -1.69
N GLY A 98 9.13 -9.85 -2.29
CA GLY A 98 8.96 -10.22 -3.70
C GLY A 98 9.17 -9.07 -4.69
N TYR A 99 9.80 -7.95 -4.29
CA TYR A 99 9.86 -6.72 -5.08
C TYR A 99 11.16 -6.54 -5.87
N ARG A 100 11.61 -7.63 -6.51
CA ARG A 100 12.89 -7.70 -7.25
C ARG A 100 12.69 -7.81 -8.76
N TYR A 101 11.44 -7.81 -9.20
CA TYR A 101 11.11 -7.97 -10.60
C TYR A 101 11.33 -6.67 -11.39
N THR A 102 11.83 -6.79 -12.61
CA THR A 102 11.95 -5.67 -13.56
C THR A 102 10.63 -5.45 -14.33
N ARG A 103 9.97 -6.56 -14.67
CA ARG A 103 8.62 -6.65 -15.25
C ARG A 103 7.76 -7.54 -14.39
N LEU A 104 6.45 -7.35 -14.43
CA LEU A 104 5.54 -8.24 -13.72
C LEU A 104 5.75 -9.69 -14.18
N PRO A 105 5.80 -10.66 -13.25
CA PRO A 105 6.12 -12.05 -13.57
C PRO A 105 5.19 -12.73 -14.59
N HIS A 106 3.99 -12.22 -14.84
CA HIS A 106 3.10 -12.74 -15.86
C HIS A 106 3.35 -12.16 -17.27
N LEU A 107 4.18 -11.10 -17.40
CA LEU A 107 4.44 -10.36 -18.64
C LEU A 107 5.83 -10.66 -19.27
N LEU A 108 6.41 -11.83 -19.01
CA LEU A 108 7.84 -12.19 -19.23
C LEU A 108 8.44 -11.97 -20.64
N LYS A 109 7.66 -11.62 -21.67
CA LYS A 109 8.21 -11.36 -23.01
C LYS A 109 8.92 -10.00 -23.03
N THR A 110 10.24 -10.00 -23.10
CA THR A 110 11.06 -8.78 -23.20
C THR A 110 11.24 -8.41 -24.67
N LYS A 111 10.93 -7.17 -25.07
CA LYS A 111 11.39 -6.64 -26.35
C LYS A 111 12.65 -5.78 -26.15
N PRO A 112 13.59 -5.74 -27.10
CA PRO A 112 14.84 -4.96 -26.96
C PRO A 112 14.60 -3.45 -26.75
N GLU A 113 13.53 -2.92 -27.34
CA GLU A 113 13.08 -1.52 -27.24
C GLU A 113 12.70 -1.09 -25.82
N ASP A 114 12.43 -2.05 -24.94
CA ASP A 114 11.94 -1.80 -23.59
C ASP A 114 13.04 -1.49 -22.57
N ALA A 115 14.32 -1.71 -22.91
CA ALA A 115 15.45 -1.53 -22.00
C ALA A 115 15.68 -0.06 -21.58
N ASN A 116 15.18 0.89 -22.35
CA ASN A 116 15.34 2.33 -22.12
C ASN A 116 14.17 2.97 -21.35
N LEU A 117 13.11 2.22 -21.04
CA LEU A 117 12.00 2.78 -20.27
C LEU A 117 12.41 2.94 -18.80
N PRO A 118 12.21 4.12 -18.18
CA PRO A 118 12.50 4.31 -16.77
C PRO A 118 11.82 3.28 -15.88
N SER A 119 10.56 2.91 -16.17
CA SER A 119 9.75 1.91 -15.44
C SER A 119 10.34 0.48 -15.47
N LEU A 120 11.16 0.18 -16.49
CA LEU A 120 11.75 -1.14 -16.75
C LEU A 120 13.25 -1.21 -16.46
N GLN A 121 13.80 -0.22 -15.74
CA GLN A 121 15.14 -0.35 -15.19
C GLN A 121 15.20 -1.46 -14.15
N LYS A 122 16.36 -2.11 -14.02
CA LYS A 122 16.59 -3.10 -12.96
C LYS A 122 16.45 -2.43 -11.57
N PRO A 123 16.03 -3.18 -10.53
CA PRO A 123 16.01 -2.65 -9.17
C PRO A 123 17.35 -2.02 -8.76
N CYS A 124 17.31 -0.79 -8.28
CA CYS A 124 18.46 -0.06 -7.75
C CYS A 124 18.01 0.78 -6.54
N PRO A 125 17.77 0.15 -5.37
CA PRO A 125 17.28 0.88 -4.20
C PRO A 125 18.37 1.80 -3.64
N SER A 126 17.97 2.90 -3.01
CA SER A 126 18.89 3.79 -2.27
C SER A 126 18.71 3.61 -0.78
N THR A 127 19.57 2.81 -0.15
CA THR A 127 19.53 2.61 1.31
C THR A 127 19.89 3.90 2.07
N LEU A 128 20.65 4.81 1.43
CA LEU A 128 21.01 6.10 2.00
C LEU A 128 19.80 7.03 2.12
N LEU A 129 19.02 7.17 1.05
CA LEU A 129 17.80 8.00 1.07
C LEU A 129 16.68 7.35 1.91
N GLN A 130 16.61 6.02 1.94
CA GLN A 130 15.73 5.29 2.86
C GLN A 130 16.06 5.58 4.33
N ARG A 131 17.35 5.67 4.71
CA ARG A 131 17.73 6.06 6.09
C ARG A 131 17.28 7.48 6.42
N HIS A 132 17.47 8.44 5.51
CA HIS A 132 16.95 9.79 5.72
C HIS A 132 15.42 9.83 5.85
N MET A 133 14.69 8.97 5.12
CA MET A 133 13.25 8.80 5.32
C MET A 133 12.95 8.31 6.75
N ALA A 134 13.63 7.26 7.20
CA ALA A 134 13.45 6.70 8.53
C ALA A 134 13.70 7.76 9.62
N ASP A 135 14.84 8.46 9.54
CA ASP A 135 15.21 9.49 10.52
C ASP A 135 14.17 10.62 10.60
N LEU A 136 13.67 11.09 9.45
CA LEU A 136 12.62 12.13 9.38
C LEU A 136 11.31 11.65 10.00
N LEU A 137 10.89 10.44 9.63
CA LEU A 137 9.67 9.81 10.12
C LEU A 137 9.70 9.55 11.64
N CYS A 138 10.85 9.16 12.16
CA CYS A 138 11.01 8.87 13.59
C CYS A 138 11.13 10.16 14.42
N SER A 139 11.75 11.21 13.88
CA SER A 139 12.03 12.46 14.59
C SER A 139 10.86 13.45 14.59
N ASP A 140 10.10 13.54 13.50
CA ASP A 140 9.01 14.51 13.34
C ASP A 140 7.65 13.88 13.66
N ARG A 141 7.14 14.18 14.87
CA ARG A 141 5.91 13.59 15.42
C ARG A 141 4.63 14.05 14.72
N GLU A 142 4.65 15.14 13.96
CA GLU A 142 3.47 15.67 13.25
C GLU A 142 3.52 15.29 11.75
N MET A 143 4.70 15.34 11.13
CA MET A 143 4.87 14.99 9.72
C MET A 143 4.47 13.55 9.44
N ALA A 144 4.94 12.58 10.23
CA ALA A 144 4.71 11.17 9.95
C ALA A 144 3.21 10.79 9.97
N PRO A 145 2.41 11.16 11.00
CA PRO A 145 0.97 10.93 10.98
C PRO A 145 0.27 11.64 9.83
N SER A 146 0.64 12.89 9.52
CA SER A 146 0.01 13.67 8.44
C SER A 146 0.27 13.03 7.06
N PHE A 147 1.52 12.66 6.78
CA PHE A 147 1.91 11.94 5.58
C PHE A 147 1.17 10.62 5.46
N LEU A 148 1.22 9.77 6.49
CA LEU A 148 0.59 8.46 6.46
C LEU A 148 -0.93 8.53 6.38
N ASN A 149 -1.56 9.51 7.03
CA ASN A 149 -2.99 9.77 6.89
C ASN A 149 -3.35 10.00 5.42
N SER A 150 -2.57 10.84 4.73
CA SER A 150 -2.78 11.14 3.31
C SER A 150 -2.51 9.92 2.41
N VAL A 151 -1.47 9.13 2.66
CA VAL A 151 -1.19 7.89 1.91
C VAL A 151 -2.32 6.87 2.07
N LEU A 152 -2.79 6.64 3.30
CA LEU A 152 -3.90 5.72 3.58
C LEU A 152 -5.22 6.22 2.96
N ASN A 153 -5.48 7.54 2.98
CA ASN A 153 -6.63 8.13 2.29
C ASN A 153 -6.57 7.88 0.79
N GLN A 154 -5.42 8.14 0.16
CA GLN A 154 -5.24 7.93 -1.29
C GLN A 154 -5.31 6.46 -1.67
N LEU A 155 -4.84 5.54 -0.81
CA LEU A 155 -4.97 4.10 -1.06
C LEU A 155 -6.44 3.68 -1.01
N ASN A 156 -7.18 4.13 0.01
CA ASN A 156 -8.60 3.85 0.12
C ASN A 156 -9.37 4.33 -1.13
N TRP A 157 -9.10 5.56 -1.56
CA TRP A 157 -9.71 6.13 -2.77
C TRP A 157 -9.33 5.35 -4.02
N ALA A 158 -8.03 5.19 -4.31
CA ALA A 158 -7.56 4.55 -5.54
C ALA A 158 -8.06 3.10 -5.65
N PHE A 159 -8.06 2.37 -4.53
CA PHE A 159 -8.53 0.99 -4.50
C PHE A 159 -10.05 0.90 -4.66
N SER A 160 -10.82 1.82 -4.05
CA SER A 160 -12.28 1.85 -4.22
C SER A 160 -12.69 2.15 -5.66
N GLU A 161 -12.05 3.14 -6.29
CA GLU A 161 -12.26 3.45 -7.71
C GLU A 161 -11.90 2.27 -8.61
N PHE A 162 -10.78 1.61 -8.32
CA PHE A 162 -10.37 0.40 -9.03
C PHE A 162 -11.44 -0.71 -8.96
N ILE A 163 -11.96 -1.00 -7.77
CA ILE A 163 -13.00 -2.01 -7.58
C ILE A 163 -14.30 -1.63 -8.30
N GLY A 164 -14.72 -0.36 -8.22
CA GLY A 164 -15.89 0.14 -8.95
C GLY A 164 -15.75 -0.06 -10.46
N MET A 165 -14.60 0.32 -11.03
CA MET A 165 -14.33 0.12 -12.45
C MET A 165 -14.28 -1.36 -12.85
N ILE A 166 -13.67 -2.23 -12.03
CA ILE A 166 -13.67 -3.68 -12.31
C ILE A 166 -15.09 -4.25 -12.36
N GLN A 167 -15.98 -3.78 -11.48
CA GLN A 167 -17.40 -4.18 -11.49
C GLN A 167 -18.10 -3.76 -12.78
N GLU A 168 -17.90 -2.52 -13.22
CA GLU A 168 -18.46 -2.02 -14.48
C GLU A 168 -17.94 -2.80 -15.69
N ILE A 169 -16.63 -3.05 -15.74
CA ILE A 169 -15.98 -3.82 -16.82
C ILE A 169 -16.55 -5.24 -16.88
N GLN A 170 -16.69 -5.91 -15.73
CA GLN A 170 -17.23 -7.26 -15.66
C GLN A 170 -18.71 -7.29 -16.10
N GLN A 171 -19.54 -6.34 -15.64
CA GLN A 171 -20.93 -6.24 -16.07
C GLN A 171 -21.06 -5.97 -17.58
N ALA A 172 -20.18 -5.14 -18.14
CA ALA A 172 -20.16 -4.87 -19.58
C ALA A 172 -19.73 -6.11 -20.38
N ALA A 173 -18.74 -6.86 -19.88
CA ALA A 173 -18.25 -8.08 -20.53
C ALA A 173 -19.26 -9.26 -20.49
N GLU A 174 -20.16 -9.30 -19.49
CA GLU A 174 -21.17 -10.35 -19.37
C GLU A 174 -22.44 -10.11 -20.21
N ARG A 175 -22.68 -8.88 -20.69
CA ARG A 175 -23.81 -8.58 -21.59
C ARG A 175 -23.51 -9.17 -22.98
N LEU A 176 -24.40 -10.04 -23.46
CA LEU A 176 -24.28 -10.81 -24.71
C LEU A 176 -24.20 -9.96 -26.00
N GLU A 177 -24.57 -8.68 -25.92
CA GLU A 177 -24.33 -7.72 -27.00
C GLU A 177 -22.90 -7.22 -26.90
N ARG A 178 -22.12 -7.33 -27.98
CA ARG A 178 -20.70 -6.95 -28.11
C ARG A 178 -20.46 -5.47 -27.76
N ASN A 179 -20.55 -5.11 -26.49
CA ASN A 179 -20.20 -3.81 -25.99
C ASN A 179 -18.69 -3.79 -25.81
N PHE A 180 -18.01 -3.09 -26.71
CA PHE A 180 -16.61 -2.74 -26.53
C PHE A 180 -16.49 -1.92 -25.26
N VAL A 181 -15.79 -2.45 -24.25
CA VAL A 181 -15.36 -1.64 -23.11
C VAL A 181 -14.39 -0.59 -23.65
N ASP A 182 -14.63 0.67 -23.31
CA ASP A 182 -13.79 1.78 -23.78
C ASP A 182 -12.34 1.57 -23.33
N SER A 183 -11.42 1.55 -24.29
CA SER A 183 -9.97 1.46 -24.05
C SER A 183 -9.46 2.52 -23.07
N ARG A 184 -10.10 3.70 -22.99
CA ARG A 184 -9.76 4.74 -22.02
C ARG A 184 -10.15 4.30 -20.61
N GLN A 185 -11.34 3.73 -20.42
CA GLN A 185 -11.80 3.22 -19.13
C GLN A 185 -10.88 2.10 -18.63
N LEU A 186 -10.46 1.19 -19.50
CA LEU A 186 -9.50 0.14 -19.16
C LEU A 186 -8.17 0.74 -18.64
N LYS A 187 -7.62 1.74 -19.35
CA LYS A 187 -6.39 2.42 -18.91
C LYS A 187 -6.54 3.15 -17.57
N VAL A 188 -7.70 3.79 -17.32
CA VAL A 188 -7.97 4.42 -16.02
C VAL A 188 -8.07 3.38 -14.91
N CYS A 189 -8.72 2.24 -15.18
CA CYS A 189 -8.78 1.10 -14.26
C CYS A 189 -7.39 0.57 -13.90
N ALA A 190 -6.54 0.31 -14.91
CA ALA A 190 -5.15 -0.07 -14.69
C ALA A 190 -4.35 0.99 -13.92
N THR A 191 -4.60 2.28 -14.19
CA THR A 191 -3.95 3.38 -13.46
C THR A 191 -4.34 3.37 -11.98
N CYS A 192 -5.62 3.19 -11.64
CA CYS A 192 -6.06 3.09 -10.24
C CYS A 192 -5.48 1.84 -9.53
N PHE A 193 -5.33 0.72 -10.25
CA PHE A 193 -4.62 -0.45 -9.75
C PHE A 193 -3.15 -0.15 -9.46
N ASP A 194 -2.43 0.43 -10.43
CA ASP A 194 -1.01 0.77 -10.31
C ASP A 194 -0.76 1.77 -9.17
N LEU A 195 -1.65 2.76 -9.01
CA LEU A 195 -1.63 3.69 -7.88
C LEU A 195 -1.80 2.94 -6.55
N SER A 196 -2.78 2.04 -6.45
CA SER A 196 -3.02 1.23 -5.25
C SER A 196 -1.79 0.40 -4.87
N VAL A 197 -1.18 -0.31 -5.83
CA VAL A 197 0.06 -1.07 -5.63
C VAL A 197 1.20 -0.16 -5.19
N SER A 198 1.37 1.00 -5.84
CA SER A 198 2.44 1.94 -5.51
C SER A 198 2.31 2.51 -4.10
N LEU A 199 1.09 2.79 -3.64
CA LEU A 199 0.81 3.26 -2.28
C LEU A 199 1.06 2.16 -1.25
N LEU A 200 0.65 0.91 -1.54
CA LEU A 200 0.99 -0.24 -0.72
C LEU A 200 2.52 -0.43 -0.60
N ARG A 201 3.29 -0.22 -1.67
CA ARG A 201 4.77 -0.29 -1.60
C ARG A 201 5.39 0.81 -0.75
N VAL A 202 4.81 2.02 -0.73
CA VAL A 202 5.26 3.08 0.19
C VAL A 202 4.89 2.75 1.64
N LEU A 203 3.72 2.15 1.88
CA LEU A 203 3.35 1.66 3.21
C LEU A 203 4.27 0.52 3.67
N GLU A 204 4.59 -0.44 2.80
CA GLU A 204 5.56 -1.50 3.05
C GLU A 204 6.93 -0.93 3.43
N MET A 205 7.44 0.02 2.64
CA MET A 205 8.68 0.73 2.95
C MET A 205 8.60 1.41 4.32
N THR A 206 7.53 2.15 4.60
CA THR A 206 7.39 2.92 5.84
C THR A 206 7.32 2.02 7.07
N VAL A 207 6.50 0.95 7.02
CA VAL A 207 6.40 -0.04 8.11
C VAL A 207 7.72 -0.77 8.32
N THR A 208 8.51 -0.97 7.25
CA THR A 208 9.84 -1.60 7.37
C THR A 208 10.87 -0.68 8.00
N LEU A 209 10.91 0.58 7.58
CA LEU A 209 11.92 1.55 7.99
C LEU A 209 11.64 2.21 9.35
N ALA A 210 10.37 2.39 9.71
CA ALA A 210 9.94 3.09 10.93
C ALA A 210 8.70 2.41 11.56
N PRO A 211 8.83 1.13 11.98
CA PRO A 211 7.71 0.35 12.54
C PRO A 211 7.11 0.99 13.81
N GLU A 212 7.90 1.71 14.59
CA GLU A 212 7.46 2.45 15.78
C GLU A 212 6.32 3.43 15.51
N ILE A 213 6.19 3.97 14.30
CA ILE A 213 5.03 4.84 13.97
C ILE A 213 3.70 4.07 14.08
N PHE A 214 3.71 2.76 13.88
CA PHE A 214 2.51 1.92 13.99
C PHE A 214 2.45 1.17 15.31
N LEU A 215 3.60 0.79 15.87
CA LEU A 215 3.69 -0.16 16.98
C LEU A 215 3.98 0.47 18.34
N ASP A 216 4.51 1.71 18.40
CA ASP A 216 4.77 2.42 19.66
C ASP A 216 3.54 3.21 20.11
N TRP A 217 2.71 2.61 20.96
CA TRP A 217 1.49 3.25 21.48
C TRP A 217 1.75 4.41 22.46
N THR A 218 3.00 4.74 22.79
CA THR A 218 3.31 6.01 23.46
C THR A 218 3.12 7.21 22.53
N ARG A 219 3.07 6.97 21.20
CA ARG A 219 2.72 7.97 20.19
C ARG A 219 1.20 8.01 20.00
N PRO A 220 0.55 9.18 20.10
CA PRO A 220 -0.91 9.30 20.06
C PRO A 220 -1.58 8.73 18.81
N SER A 221 -0.92 8.80 17.65
CA SER A 221 -1.50 8.39 16.37
C SER A 221 -1.25 6.93 16.00
N SER A 222 -0.38 6.22 16.72
CA SER A 222 0.11 4.91 16.27
C SER A 222 -0.97 3.84 16.20
N GLU A 223 -1.79 3.72 17.24
CA GLU A 223 -2.90 2.77 17.25
C GLU A 223 -3.91 3.05 16.12
N LEU A 224 -4.23 4.33 15.89
CA LEU A 224 -5.17 4.75 14.86
C LEU A 224 -4.64 4.46 13.45
N LEU A 225 -3.36 4.76 13.19
CA LEU A 225 -2.71 4.47 11.91
C LEU A 225 -2.65 2.96 11.64
N LEU A 226 -2.32 2.16 12.65
CA LEU A 226 -2.29 0.70 12.55
C LEU A 226 -3.69 0.12 12.27
N ARG A 227 -4.74 0.60 12.95
CA ARG A 227 -6.13 0.19 12.69
C ARG A 227 -6.56 0.48 11.25
N ARG A 228 -6.25 1.67 10.75
CA ARG A 228 -6.57 2.06 9.37
C ARG A 228 -5.78 1.26 8.33
N LEU A 229 -4.51 1.00 8.60
CA LEU A 229 -3.70 0.12 7.77
C LEU A 229 -4.30 -1.29 7.72
N ALA A 230 -4.59 -1.90 8.87
CA ALA A 230 -5.18 -3.23 8.97
C ALA A 230 -6.52 -3.33 8.22
N GLN A 231 -7.41 -2.36 8.39
CA GLN A 231 -8.67 -2.26 7.64
C GLN A 231 -8.45 -2.29 6.13
N LEU A 232 -7.51 -1.48 5.61
CA LEU A 232 -7.22 -1.43 4.18
C LEU A 232 -6.58 -2.72 3.68
N LEU A 233 -5.66 -3.32 4.44
CA LEU A 233 -5.06 -4.61 4.08
C LEU A 233 -6.13 -5.71 3.99
N ASN A 234 -7.02 -5.81 4.98
CA ASN A 234 -8.13 -6.77 4.97
C ASN A 234 -9.09 -6.53 3.80
N GLN A 235 -9.42 -5.27 3.49
CA GLN A 235 -10.26 -4.94 2.34
C GLN A 235 -9.60 -5.34 1.01
N VAL A 236 -8.31 -5.05 0.84
CA VAL A 236 -7.55 -5.45 -0.36
C VAL A 236 -7.52 -6.96 -0.49
N LEU A 237 -7.14 -7.66 0.58
CA LEU A 237 -7.10 -9.12 0.62
C LEU A 237 -8.44 -9.72 0.25
N ASN A 238 -9.53 -9.33 0.92
CA ASN A 238 -10.85 -9.89 0.65
C ASN A 238 -11.31 -9.70 -0.80
N ARG A 239 -10.97 -8.58 -1.43
CA ARG A 239 -11.42 -8.29 -2.80
C ARG A 239 -10.57 -8.94 -3.87
N VAL A 240 -9.29 -9.17 -3.59
CA VAL A 240 -8.36 -9.81 -4.51
C VAL A 240 -8.38 -11.33 -4.37
N THR A 241 -8.53 -11.88 -3.16
CA THR A 241 -8.44 -13.32 -2.87
C THR A 241 -9.77 -14.04 -2.73
N ALA A 242 -10.92 -13.36 -2.86
CA ALA A 242 -12.22 -14.03 -2.77
C ALA A 242 -12.39 -15.08 -3.89
N GLU A 243 -12.91 -16.26 -3.56
CA GLU A 243 -13.10 -17.31 -4.56
C GLU A 243 -14.11 -16.91 -5.64
N ARG A 244 -13.79 -17.15 -6.92
CA ARG A 244 -14.66 -16.87 -8.08
C ARG A 244 -15.13 -15.41 -8.15
N ASN A 245 -14.31 -14.50 -7.63
CA ASN A 245 -14.64 -13.09 -7.47
C ASN A 245 -14.52 -12.28 -8.77
N LEU A 246 -14.84 -11.00 -8.66
CA LEU A 246 -14.75 -9.98 -9.71
C LEU A 246 -13.32 -9.85 -10.28
N PHE A 247 -12.32 -9.85 -9.41
CA PHE A 247 -10.93 -9.63 -9.75
C PHE A 247 -10.39 -10.78 -10.60
N ASP A 248 -10.58 -12.03 -10.16
CA ASP A 248 -10.24 -13.25 -10.89
C ASP A 248 -10.82 -13.23 -12.31
N ARG A 249 -12.10 -12.85 -12.46
CA ARG A 249 -12.74 -12.80 -13.78
C ARG A 249 -12.05 -11.79 -14.68
N VAL A 250 -11.83 -10.56 -14.22
CA VAL A 250 -11.23 -9.50 -15.04
C VAL A 250 -9.77 -9.81 -15.41
N VAL A 251 -8.97 -10.33 -14.47
CA VAL A 251 -7.59 -10.77 -14.77
C VAL A 251 -7.59 -11.85 -15.85
N ASN A 252 -8.54 -12.79 -15.79
CA ASN A 252 -8.66 -13.86 -16.77
C ASN A 252 -9.22 -13.41 -18.14
N LEU A 253 -9.91 -12.27 -18.24
CA LEU A 253 -10.36 -11.71 -19.52
C LEU A 253 -9.19 -11.23 -20.40
N ARG A 254 -8.04 -10.89 -19.80
CA ARG A 254 -6.83 -10.41 -20.51
C ARG A 254 -7.14 -9.28 -21.50
N LEU A 255 -7.95 -8.32 -21.07
CA LEU A 255 -8.33 -7.17 -21.90
C LEU A 255 -7.11 -6.27 -22.17
N PRO A 256 -6.93 -5.77 -23.42
CA PRO A 256 -5.85 -4.85 -23.74
C PRO A 256 -6.03 -3.53 -22.99
N GLY A 257 -4.99 -3.08 -22.28
CA GLY A 257 -5.04 -1.94 -21.36
C GLY A 257 -5.16 -2.29 -19.88
N LEU A 258 -5.31 -3.57 -19.53
CA LEU A 258 -5.29 -4.07 -18.14
C LEU A 258 -4.07 -4.97 -17.85
N GLU A 259 -2.99 -4.86 -18.64
CA GLU A 259 -1.84 -5.77 -18.55
C GLU A 259 -1.15 -5.75 -17.18
N SER A 260 -1.17 -4.60 -16.49
CA SER A 260 -0.59 -4.48 -15.15
C SER A 260 -1.44 -5.09 -14.03
N VAL A 261 -2.74 -5.31 -14.27
CA VAL A 261 -3.70 -5.83 -13.29
C VAL A 261 -3.50 -7.34 -13.14
N ASP A 262 -2.91 -7.75 -12.03
CA ASP A 262 -2.65 -9.15 -11.69
C ASP A 262 -2.56 -9.34 -10.18
N HIS A 263 -2.74 -10.58 -9.72
CA HIS A 263 -2.65 -10.94 -8.29
C HIS A 263 -1.28 -10.65 -7.70
N TYR A 264 -0.20 -10.96 -8.43
CA TYR A 264 1.16 -10.86 -7.91
C TYR A 264 1.49 -9.48 -7.34
N PRO A 265 1.47 -8.37 -8.12
CA PRO A 265 1.98 -7.07 -7.64
C PRO A 265 1.30 -6.54 -6.39
N ILE A 266 0.00 -6.77 -6.24
CA ILE A 266 -0.77 -6.29 -5.08
C ILE A 266 -0.61 -7.21 -3.86
N LEU A 267 -0.67 -8.54 -4.04
CA LEU A 267 -0.59 -9.48 -2.93
C LEU A 267 0.81 -9.52 -2.32
N VAL A 268 1.89 -9.41 -3.12
CA VAL A 268 3.24 -9.38 -2.55
C VAL A 268 3.52 -8.09 -1.76
N ALA A 269 2.90 -6.97 -2.11
CA ALA A 269 3.02 -5.73 -1.33
C ALA A 269 2.29 -5.84 0.02
N VAL A 270 1.06 -6.35 0.01
CA VAL A 270 0.29 -6.61 1.25
C VAL A 270 1.00 -7.62 2.14
N THR A 271 1.53 -8.70 1.55
CA THR A 271 2.26 -9.74 2.28
C THR A 271 3.50 -9.16 2.97
N GLY A 272 4.27 -8.31 2.29
CA GLY A 272 5.43 -7.65 2.89
C GLY A 272 5.09 -6.78 4.10
N ILE A 273 3.97 -6.04 4.05
CA ILE A 273 3.48 -5.25 5.18
C ILE A 273 3.13 -6.17 6.37
N LEU A 274 2.36 -7.24 6.11
CA LEU A 274 1.93 -8.16 7.16
C LEU A 274 3.10 -8.92 7.79
N VAL A 275 4.03 -9.44 6.99
CA VAL A 275 5.25 -10.09 7.47
C VAL A 275 6.04 -9.14 8.36
N ARG A 276 6.19 -7.86 7.96
CA ARG A 276 6.90 -6.89 8.78
C ARG A 276 6.21 -6.59 10.12
N LEU A 277 4.88 -6.57 10.15
CA LEU A 277 4.09 -6.28 11.34
C LEU A 277 3.92 -7.47 12.29
N LEU A 278 3.95 -8.70 11.76
CA LEU A 278 3.57 -9.91 12.51
C LEU A 278 4.74 -10.87 12.76
N VAL A 279 5.77 -10.85 11.91
CA VAL A 279 6.88 -11.80 11.95
C VAL A 279 8.19 -11.11 12.25
N ASP A 280 8.54 -10.08 11.47
CA ASP A 280 9.83 -9.39 11.60
C ASP A 280 9.79 -8.25 12.65
N THR A 281 9.08 -8.45 13.77
CA THR A 281 8.94 -7.45 14.84
C THR A 281 9.14 -8.08 16.22
N ASP A 282 9.24 -7.26 17.27
CA ASP A 282 9.29 -7.78 18.62
C ASP A 282 7.94 -8.38 19.06
N PHE A 283 7.97 -9.16 20.15
CA PHE A 283 6.77 -9.85 20.65
C PHE A 283 5.60 -8.89 20.94
N GLN A 284 5.86 -7.71 21.51
CA GLN A 284 4.81 -6.75 21.85
C GLN A 284 4.21 -6.12 20.59
N GLY A 285 5.05 -5.79 19.62
CA GLY A 285 4.65 -5.27 18.31
C GLY A 285 3.77 -6.28 17.57
N ALA A 286 4.17 -7.55 17.52
CA ALA A 286 3.39 -8.62 16.91
C ALA A 286 2.03 -8.75 17.61
N GLN A 287 2.00 -8.78 18.94
CA GLN A 287 0.76 -8.87 19.71
C GLN A 287 -0.20 -7.70 19.42
N ARG A 288 0.30 -6.46 19.38
CA ARG A 288 -0.49 -5.26 19.04
C ARG A 288 -1.03 -5.33 17.62
N ALA A 289 -0.18 -5.69 16.65
CA ALA A 289 -0.57 -5.82 15.25
C ALA A 289 -1.61 -6.91 15.03
N THR A 290 -1.42 -8.08 15.64
CA THR A 290 -2.37 -9.19 15.61
C THR A 290 -3.71 -8.79 16.20
N ALA A 291 -3.72 -8.19 17.41
CA ALA A 291 -4.96 -7.77 18.06
C ALA A 291 -5.75 -6.78 17.19
N VAL A 292 -5.05 -5.81 16.56
CA VAL A 292 -5.70 -4.85 15.65
C VAL A 292 -6.20 -5.51 14.37
N LEU A 293 -5.42 -6.42 13.77
CA LEU A 293 -5.78 -7.11 12.54
C LEU A 293 -6.99 -8.03 12.73
N LEU A 294 -7.02 -8.80 13.82
CA LEU A 294 -8.12 -9.73 14.15
C LEU A 294 -9.38 -9.03 14.64
N ALA A 295 -9.24 -7.87 15.28
CA ALA A 295 -10.39 -7.08 15.71
C ALA A 295 -11.17 -6.54 14.50
N ASP A 296 -10.53 -6.35 13.35
CA ASP A 296 -11.20 -5.83 12.17
C ASP A 296 -12.26 -6.83 11.65
N PRO A 297 -13.53 -6.42 11.45
CA PRO A 297 -14.61 -7.31 11.01
C PRO A 297 -14.41 -7.88 9.61
N CYS A 298 -13.59 -7.23 8.79
CA CYS A 298 -13.24 -7.73 7.47
C CYS A 298 -12.11 -8.76 7.52
N PHE A 299 -11.52 -9.09 8.68
CA PHE A 299 -10.49 -10.11 8.74
C PHE A 299 -11.02 -11.49 8.30
N GLN A 300 -10.30 -12.14 7.40
CA GLN A 300 -10.61 -13.47 6.91
C GLN A 300 -9.34 -14.30 6.81
N LEU A 301 -9.21 -15.31 7.67
CA LEU A 301 -8.04 -16.20 7.67
C LEU A 301 -7.82 -16.88 6.30
N ARG A 302 -8.91 -17.19 5.59
CA ARG A 302 -8.87 -17.76 4.23
C ARG A 302 -8.12 -16.89 3.22
N SER A 303 -8.14 -15.56 3.37
CA SER A 303 -7.41 -14.67 2.47
C SER A 303 -5.90 -14.76 2.66
N ILE A 304 -5.46 -15.10 3.87
CA ILE A 304 -4.05 -15.39 4.15
C ILE A 304 -3.68 -16.78 3.62
N GLN A 305 -4.56 -17.77 3.82
CA GLN A 305 -4.37 -19.12 3.26
C GLN A 305 -4.24 -19.11 1.74
N TYR A 306 -5.02 -18.27 1.06
CA TYR A 306 -4.96 -18.07 -0.39
C TYR A 306 -3.56 -17.76 -0.93
N LEU A 307 -2.72 -17.06 -0.15
CA LEU A 307 -1.34 -16.72 -0.53
C LEU A 307 -0.46 -17.97 -0.75
N LEU A 308 -0.78 -19.06 -0.06
CA LEU A 308 -0.08 -20.34 -0.10
C LEU A 308 -0.88 -21.45 -0.81
N SER A 309 -2.14 -21.20 -1.18
CA SER A 309 -3.02 -22.22 -1.76
C SER A 309 -2.40 -22.87 -3.00
N HIS A 310 -2.45 -24.20 -3.03
CA HIS A 310 -2.12 -24.98 -4.20
C HIS A 310 -3.34 -25.10 -5.13
N PRO A 311 -3.16 -25.31 -6.45
CA PRO A 311 -4.24 -25.84 -7.26
C PRO A 311 -4.63 -27.21 -6.67
N GLU A 312 -5.87 -27.33 -6.19
CA GLU A 312 -6.45 -28.62 -5.78
C GLU A 312 -6.21 -29.64 -6.90
N PRO A 313 -5.60 -30.81 -6.62
CA PRO A 313 -5.55 -31.87 -7.60
C PRO A 313 -6.98 -32.28 -7.90
N SER A 314 -7.40 -32.11 -9.15
CA SER A 314 -8.73 -32.45 -9.65
C SER A 314 -9.19 -33.78 -9.04
N GLY A 315 -10.12 -33.71 -8.09
CA GLY A 315 -10.72 -34.89 -7.49
C GLY A 315 -11.21 -35.81 -8.60
N SER A 316 -10.87 -37.09 -8.48
CA SER A 316 -11.27 -38.17 -9.38
C SER A 316 -12.77 -38.11 -9.69
N GLY A 317 -13.12 -37.54 -10.84
CA GLY A 317 -14.52 -37.38 -11.25
C GLY A 317 -14.69 -36.58 -12.54
N MET A 318 -14.70 -37.29 -13.67
CA MET A 318 -15.10 -36.89 -15.03
C MET A 318 -14.35 -35.75 -15.74
N PRO A 319 -13.92 -35.94 -17.01
CA PRO A 319 -13.26 -34.91 -17.79
C PRO A 319 -14.29 -33.88 -18.26
N SER A 320 -14.40 -32.77 -17.53
CA SER A 320 -14.91 -31.53 -18.11
C SER A 320 -13.78 -30.86 -18.90
N PRO A 321 -14.07 -30.09 -19.98
CA PRO A 321 -13.03 -29.38 -20.74
C PRO A 321 -12.39 -28.32 -19.84
N SER A 322 -11.32 -28.72 -19.17
CA SER A 322 -10.56 -27.93 -18.21
C SER A 322 -9.80 -26.83 -18.94
N THR A 323 -10.29 -25.61 -18.83
CA THR A 323 -9.36 -24.47 -18.88
C THR A 323 -8.52 -24.55 -17.60
N ASP A 324 -7.24 -24.85 -17.75
CA ASP A 324 -6.25 -24.85 -16.67
C ASP A 324 -6.23 -23.47 -15.98
N LYS A 325 -7.09 -23.29 -14.97
CA LYS A 325 -7.11 -22.09 -14.15
C LYS A 325 -5.96 -22.19 -13.16
N LYS A 326 -4.80 -21.64 -13.54
CA LYS A 326 -3.67 -21.43 -12.62
C LYS A 326 -4.14 -20.51 -11.50
N HIS A 327 -4.37 -21.08 -10.32
CA HIS A 327 -4.62 -20.34 -9.10
C HIS A 327 -3.35 -19.60 -8.67
N PHE A 328 -3.48 -18.41 -8.10
CA PHE A 328 -2.34 -17.69 -7.55
C PHE A 328 -1.76 -18.46 -6.35
N SER A 329 -0.42 -18.49 -6.26
CA SER A 329 0.31 -18.99 -5.10
C SER A 329 1.69 -18.35 -5.10
N LEU A 330 2.17 -17.87 -3.95
CA LEU A 330 3.52 -17.31 -3.83
C LEU A 330 4.60 -18.33 -4.20
N GLN A 331 4.35 -19.61 -3.95
CA GLN A 331 5.26 -20.70 -4.29
C GLN A 331 5.52 -20.84 -5.79
N SER A 332 4.56 -20.41 -6.63
CA SER A 332 4.68 -20.45 -8.09
C SER A 332 5.70 -19.43 -8.64
N TYR A 333 6.23 -18.53 -7.81
CA TYR A 333 7.11 -17.43 -8.21
C TYR A 333 8.52 -17.59 -7.60
N SER A 334 9.13 -18.77 -7.72
CA SER A 334 10.44 -19.09 -7.12
C SER A 334 11.60 -18.18 -7.58
N ASP A 335 11.48 -17.53 -8.74
CA ASP A 335 12.47 -16.57 -9.22
C ASP A 335 12.44 -15.23 -8.46
N TYR A 336 11.35 -14.94 -7.76
CA TYR A 336 11.12 -13.66 -7.12
C TYR A 336 10.84 -13.76 -5.62
N ILE A 337 10.30 -14.89 -5.15
CA ILE A 337 10.04 -15.19 -3.75
C ILE A 337 11.09 -16.19 -3.26
N SER A 338 11.90 -15.76 -2.29
CA SER A 338 12.90 -16.60 -1.65
C SER A 338 12.26 -17.61 -0.69
N GLN A 339 13.00 -18.69 -0.38
CA GLN A 339 12.56 -19.67 0.63
C GLN A 339 12.40 -19.05 2.02
N GLU A 340 13.24 -18.07 2.36
CA GLU A 340 13.11 -17.31 3.61
C GLU A 340 11.81 -16.51 3.65
N GLU A 341 11.48 -15.80 2.56
CA GLU A 341 10.21 -15.07 2.44
C GLU A 341 9.01 -16.00 2.53
N LEU A 342 9.06 -17.17 1.88
CA LEU A 342 7.99 -18.14 1.94
C LEU A 342 7.79 -18.69 3.35
N ALA A 343 8.88 -19.04 4.05
CA ALA A 343 8.83 -19.52 5.44
C ALA A 343 8.22 -18.48 6.39
N LYS A 344 8.49 -17.18 6.17
CA LYS A 344 7.83 -16.10 6.93
C LYS A 344 6.33 -16.05 6.72
N VAL A 345 5.84 -16.33 5.51
CA VAL A 345 4.40 -16.39 5.23
C VAL A 345 3.75 -17.59 5.92
N GLU A 346 4.44 -18.75 5.93
CA GLU A 346 3.99 -19.94 6.66
C GLU A 346 3.92 -19.68 8.17
N GLN A 347 4.95 -19.06 8.75
CA GLN A 347 4.97 -18.64 10.15
C GLN A 347 3.82 -17.68 10.47
N MET A 348 3.61 -16.68 9.62
CA MET A 348 2.51 -15.72 9.77
C MET A 348 1.15 -16.41 9.74
N LEU A 349 0.93 -17.36 8.82
CA LEU A 349 -0.31 -18.12 8.73
C LEU A 349 -0.53 -18.98 9.98
N GLY A 350 0.52 -19.64 10.48
CA GLY A 350 0.47 -20.43 11.72
C GLY A 350 0.03 -19.58 12.91
N HIS A 351 0.73 -18.46 13.12
CA HIS A 351 0.43 -17.49 14.18
C HIS A 351 -1.02 -16.98 14.12
N LEU A 352 -1.47 -16.48 12.96
CA LEU A 352 -2.83 -15.98 12.80
C LEU A 352 -3.90 -17.06 12.95
N SER A 353 -3.59 -18.31 12.61
CA SER A 353 -4.50 -19.43 12.78
C SER A 353 -4.72 -19.78 14.25
N GLU A 354 -3.67 -19.70 15.08
CA GLU A 354 -3.75 -19.93 16.52
C GLU A 354 -4.50 -18.79 17.22
N GLU A 355 -4.12 -17.55 16.94
CA GLU A 355 -4.71 -16.36 17.57
C GLU A 355 -6.19 -16.19 17.17
N SER A 356 -6.56 -16.50 15.92
CA SER A 356 -7.96 -16.50 15.48
C SER A 356 -8.81 -17.54 16.22
N LYS A 357 -8.27 -18.74 16.48
CA LYS A 357 -8.97 -19.77 17.28
C LYS A 357 -9.18 -19.30 18.72
N GLN A 358 -8.16 -18.67 19.32
CA GLN A 358 -8.25 -18.14 20.68
C GLN A 358 -9.27 -16.99 20.77
N ALA A 359 -9.24 -16.06 19.81
CA ALA A 359 -10.20 -14.95 19.74
C ALA A 359 -11.65 -15.46 19.61
N ALA A 360 -11.89 -16.45 18.73
CA ALA A 360 -13.20 -17.07 18.55
C ALA A 360 -13.71 -17.75 19.83
N ALA A 361 -12.83 -18.39 20.61
CA ALA A 361 -13.19 -19.01 21.89
C ALA A 361 -13.55 -18.00 22.99
N SER A 362 -13.05 -16.75 22.89
CA SER A 362 -13.27 -15.69 23.89
C SER A 362 -14.47 -14.77 23.61
N THR A 363 -15.05 -14.83 22.40
CA THR A 363 -16.05 -13.86 21.95
C THR A 363 -17.46 -14.26 22.42
N LEU A 364 -18.09 -13.43 23.26
CA LEU A 364 -19.50 -13.54 23.60
C LEU A 364 -20.39 -12.92 22.49
N PRO A 365 -21.59 -13.46 22.22
CA PRO A 365 -22.50 -12.86 21.24
C PRO A 365 -22.90 -11.45 21.68
N THR A 366 -22.69 -10.45 20.81
CA THR A 366 -23.12 -9.06 21.02
C THR A 366 -24.48 -8.85 20.36
N SER A 367 -25.44 -8.24 21.06
CA SER A 367 -26.77 -7.92 20.52
C SER A 367 -26.66 -6.90 19.36
N GLU A 368 -27.48 -7.05 18.32
CA GLU A 368 -27.49 -6.14 17.15
C GLU A 368 -27.81 -4.69 17.53
N GLU A 369 -28.59 -4.47 18.59
CA GLU A 369 -28.93 -3.13 19.10
C GLU A 369 -27.75 -2.40 19.73
N ASP A 370 -26.68 -3.12 20.08
CA ASP A 370 -25.49 -2.58 20.71
C ASP A 370 -24.38 -2.27 19.71
N LEU A 371 -24.62 -2.51 18.41
CA LEU A 371 -23.66 -2.26 17.35
C LEU A 371 -23.61 -0.77 16.98
N CYS A 372 -22.40 -0.32 16.68
CA CYS A 372 -22.13 1.02 16.20
C CYS A 372 -22.88 1.27 14.88
N PRO A 373 -23.69 2.32 14.76
CA PRO A 373 -24.49 2.59 13.57
C PRO A 373 -23.67 3.07 12.36
N ILE A 374 -22.36 3.29 12.52
CA ILE A 374 -21.45 3.69 11.43
C ILE A 374 -20.84 2.46 10.74
N CYS A 375 -20.38 1.48 11.51
CA CYS A 375 -19.70 0.30 10.98
C CYS A 375 -20.52 -0.99 11.06
N TYR A 376 -21.62 -1.00 11.83
CA TYR A 376 -22.48 -2.17 12.08
C TYR A 376 -21.73 -3.43 12.52
N ALA A 377 -20.57 -3.26 13.16
CA ALA A 377 -19.67 -4.39 13.41
C ALA A 377 -19.01 -4.35 14.80
N HIS A 378 -18.77 -3.17 15.35
CA HIS A 378 -18.22 -3.01 16.70
C HIS A 378 -19.29 -2.51 17.67
N PRO A 379 -19.23 -2.88 18.96
CA PRO A 379 -20.12 -2.32 19.95
C PRO A 379 -19.92 -0.80 20.12
N ILE A 380 -21.00 -0.12 20.46
CA ILE A 380 -20.99 1.30 20.82
C ILE A 380 -20.10 1.48 22.06
N SER A 381 -19.08 2.33 21.95
CA SER A 381 -18.04 2.52 22.98
C SER A 381 -17.61 3.97 23.17
N ALA A 382 -18.23 4.91 22.44
CA ALA A 382 -17.94 6.33 22.50
C ALA A 382 -19.23 7.17 22.49
N VAL A 383 -19.21 8.30 23.19
CA VAL A 383 -20.25 9.34 23.18
C VAL A 383 -19.62 10.70 22.89
N PHE A 384 -20.28 11.50 22.05
CA PHE A 384 -19.73 12.77 21.56
C PHE A 384 -20.26 13.97 22.35
N LYS A 385 -19.39 14.94 22.65
CA LYS A 385 -19.79 16.22 23.26
C LYS A 385 -19.86 17.33 22.22
N PRO A 386 -20.87 18.23 22.29
CA PRO A 386 -21.98 18.25 23.24
C PRO A 386 -23.21 17.42 22.80
N CYS A 387 -23.24 16.88 21.58
CA CYS A 387 -24.46 16.37 20.96
C CYS A 387 -24.95 14.99 21.43
N SER A 388 -24.18 14.29 22.28
CA SER A 388 -24.49 12.99 22.88
C SER A 388 -24.77 11.83 21.91
N HIS A 389 -24.47 12.00 20.62
CA HIS A 389 -24.47 10.90 19.66
C HIS A 389 -23.40 9.86 20.01
N LYS A 390 -23.63 8.61 19.62
CA LYS A 390 -22.79 7.48 20.00
C LYS A 390 -22.28 6.71 18.78
N SER A 391 -21.07 6.18 18.89
CA SER A 391 -20.49 5.23 17.93
C SER A 391 -19.49 4.33 18.65
N CYS A 392 -18.78 3.47 17.93
CA CYS A 392 -17.53 2.90 18.45
C CYS A 392 -16.41 3.96 18.41
N LYS A 393 -15.40 3.82 19.29
CA LYS A 393 -14.22 4.70 19.32
C LYS A 393 -13.47 4.76 17.99
N ALA A 394 -13.35 3.62 17.30
CA ALA A 394 -12.60 3.53 16.05
C ALA A 394 -13.18 4.47 14.97
N CYS A 395 -14.51 4.46 14.77
CA CYS A 395 -15.17 5.30 13.78
C CYS A 395 -15.00 6.79 14.08
N ILE A 396 -15.23 7.22 15.33
CA ILE A 396 -15.14 8.63 15.67
C ILE A 396 -13.70 9.15 15.61
N ASN A 397 -12.73 8.37 16.10
CA ASN A 397 -11.32 8.78 16.04
C ASN A 397 -10.84 8.92 14.60
N GLN A 398 -11.24 8.01 13.71
CA GLN A 398 -10.92 8.10 12.28
C GLN A 398 -11.54 9.36 11.64
N HIS A 399 -12.77 9.69 11.98
CA HIS A 399 -13.44 10.87 11.46
C HIS A 399 -12.81 12.17 11.90
N LEU A 400 -12.47 12.27 13.19
CA LEU A 400 -11.82 13.45 13.76
C LEU A 400 -10.43 13.73 13.17
N MET A 401 -9.81 12.77 12.45
CA MET A 401 -8.60 13.05 11.67
C MET A 401 -8.84 14.03 10.52
N ASN A 402 -10.03 14.00 9.92
CA ASN A 402 -10.33 14.72 8.68
C ASN A 402 -11.43 15.78 8.87
N ASN A 403 -12.33 15.62 9.84
CA ASN A 403 -13.46 16.50 10.05
C ASN A 403 -13.82 16.59 11.55
N LYS A 404 -14.06 17.81 12.03
CA LYS A 404 -14.36 18.08 13.45
C LYS A 404 -15.86 18.05 13.79
N ASP A 405 -16.74 17.90 12.81
CA ASP A 405 -18.19 17.96 13.00
C ASP A 405 -18.83 16.58 13.12
N CYS A 406 -19.83 16.41 13.96
CA CYS A 406 -20.51 15.14 14.17
C CYS A 406 -21.12 14.56 12.88
N PHE A 407 -20.94 13.26 12.65
CA PHE A 407 -21.51 12.55 11.48
C PHE A 407 -23.02 12.81 11.31
N PHE A 408 -23.75 12.76 12.43
CA PHE A 408 -25.20 12.72 12.50
C PHE A 408 -25.83 14.11 12.42
N CYS A 409 -25.42 15.02 13.31
CA CYS A 409 -26.04 16.34 13.43
C CYS A 409 -25.19 17.49 12.91
N LYS A 410 -23.96 17.22 12.42
CA LYS A 410 -23.02 18.24 11.93
C LYS A 410 -22.60 19.31 12.96
N ALA A 411 -22.92 19.13 14.24
CA ALA A 411 -22.40 19.99 15.31
C ALA A 411 -20.92 19.70 15.57
N THR A 412 -20.11 20.73 15.78
CA THR A 412 -18.68 20.58 16.08
C THR A 412 -18.48 19.79 17.37
N ILE A 413 -17.68 18.73 17.28
CA ILE A 413 -17.34 17.85 18.40
C ILE A 413 -16.23 18.49 19.21
N THR A 414 -16.50 18.73 20.49
CA THR A 414 -15.53 19.31 21.44
C THR A 414 -14.85 18.26 22.31
N GLY A 415 -15.37 17.03 22.32
CA GLY A 415 -14.77 15.90 23.05
C GLY A 415 -15.47 14.58 22.74
N VAL A 416 -14.78 13.48 23.03
CA VAL A 416 -15.27 12.11 22.91
C VAL A 416 -14.98 11.41 24.23
N ASP A 417 -16.02 10.91 24.89
CA ASP A 417 -15.89 10.14 26.13
C ASP A 417 -16.19 8.65 25.91
N ASP A 418 -15.68 7.82 26.80
CA ASP A 418 -15.95 6.38 26.83
C ASP A 418 -17.42 6.13 27.19
N TYR A 419 -18.08 5.30 26.39
CA TYR A 419 -19.44 4.84 26.68
C TYR A 419 -19.41 3.38 27.11
N ILE A 420 -19.96 3.13 28.30
CA ILE A 420 -20.23 1.78 28.80
C ILE A 420 -21.74 1.67 28.92
N LYS A 421 -22.35 0.68 28.25
CA LYS A 421 -23.77 0.41 28.39
C LYS A 421 -24.05 0.06 29.86
N PRO A 422 -24.98 0.77 30.54
CA PRO A 422 -25.37 0.38 31.89
C PRO A 422 -25.96 -1.02 31.85
N ALA A 423 -25.56 -1.88 32.80
CA ALA A 423 -26.12 -3.21 32.93
C ALA A 423 -27.64 -3.08 33.05
N THR A 424 -28.37 -3.76 32.17
CA THR A 424 -29.82 -3.85 32.25
C THR A 424 -30.18 -4.58 33.55
N SER A 425 -30.78 -3.86 34.49
CA SER A 425 -31.34 -4.41 35.73
C SER A 425 -32.44 -5.42 35.49
#